data_AF-A0A267DUL9-F1
#
_entry.id   AF-A0A267DUL9-F1
#
_cell.length_a   1.000
_cell.length_b   1.000
_cell.length_c   1.000
_cell.angle_alpha   90.00
_cell.angle_beta   90.00
_cell.angle_gamma   90.00
#
_symmetry.space_group_name_H-M   'P 1'
#
loop_
_entity.id
_entity.type
_entity.pdbx_description
1 polymer ?
#
loop_
_entity_poly.entity_id
_entity_poly.type
_entity_poly.pdbx_seq_one_letter_code
_entity_poly.pdbx_strand_id
1 'polypeptide(L)'
;ASGKRATPLAEADAHLREKRYVEAMLAYSMLIDSPDGQQSGFLPDAYAGRSECLRQLEQLYHSLEDADRVCLLRPRWPRGHALRGEALLAGVSQPRLWQLFAKRPVSIPATSCCSIGRVVQWKRFAAKRQQPAG
;
A
#
# COMPACT_ATOMS: atom_id res chain seq x y z
N ALA A 1 -36.74 -3.90 12.40
CA ALA A 1 -35.73 -3.21 11.56
C ALA A 1 -34.39 -3.92 11.77
N SER A 2 -34.06 -4.88 10.90
CA SER A 2 -32.77 -5.56 10.95
C SER A 2 -31.73 -4.60 10.39
N GLY A 3 -31.18 -3.74 11.25
CA GLY A 3 -29.99 -2.97 10.93
C GLY A 3 -28.91 -3.97 10.58
N LYS A 4 -28.59 -4.09 9.28
CA LYS A 4 -27.40 -4.83 8.85
C LYS A 4 -26.25 -4.17 9.59
N ARG A 5 -25.67 -4.84 10.59
CA ARG A 5 -24.43 -4.35 11.22
C ARG A 5 -23.46 -4.11 10.07
N ALA A 6 -22.94 -2.90 10.00
CA ALA A 6 -21.86 -2.61 9.07
C ALA A 6 -20.75 -3.63 9.34
N THR A 7 -20.18 -4.18 8.28
CA THR A 7 -19.00 -5.01 8.44
C THR A 7 -17.90 -4.13 9.04
N PRO A 8 -16.99 -4.68 9.86
CA PRO A 8 -15.93 -3.89 10.47
C PRO A 8 -15.05 -3.17 9.41
N LEU A 9 -14.94 -3.75 8.19
CA LEU A 9 -14.33 -3.08 7.04
C LEU A 9 -15.10 -1.82 6.60
N ALA A 10 -16.42 -1.88 6.52
CA ALA A 10 -17.24 -0.74 6.09
C ALA A 10 -17.19 0.43 7.09
N GLU A 11 -16.99 0.14 8.38
CA GLU A 11 -16.75 1.14 9.41
C GLU A 11 -15.39 1.83 9.21
N ALA A 12 -14.32 1.05 8.99
CA ALA A 12 -13.00 1.61 8.68
C ALA A 12 -13.02 2.46 7.39
N ASP A 13 -13.71 2.00 6.34
CA ASP A 13 -13.92 2.74 5.10
C ASP A 13 -14.71 4.05 5.32
N ALA A 14 -15.62 4.09 6.29
CA ALA A 14 -16.34 5.32 6.64
C ALA A 14 -15.38 6.36 7.21
N HIS A 15 -14.51 5.99 8.15
CA HIS A 15 -13.48 6.89 8.68
C HIS A 15 -12.52 7.39 7.60
N LEU A 16 -12.14 6.52 6.65
CA LEU A 16 -11.30 6.91 5.53
C LEU A 16 -11.99 7.96 4.64
N ARG A 17 -13.29 7.78 4.33
CA ARG A 17 -14.09 8.75 3.56
C ARG A 17 -14.24 10.09 4.28
N GLU A 18 -14.31 10.06 5.61
CA GLU A 18 -14.34 11.25 6.47
C GLU A 18 -12.97 11.91 6.64
N LYS A 19 -11.90 11.36 6.05
CA LYS A 19 -10.50 11.81 6.20
C LYS A 19 -9.98 11.75 7.64
N ARG A 20 -10.62 10.93 8.48
CA ARG A 20 -10.20 10.62 9.84
C ARG A 20 -9.13 9.53 9.79
N TYR A 21 -7.94 9.90 9.29
CA TYR A 21 -6.92 8.93 8.90
C TYR A 21 -6.35 8.13 10.07
N VAL A 22 -6.28 8.73 11.27
CA VAL A 22 -5.78 8.05 12.47
C VAL A 22 -6.78 6.99 12.93
N GLU A 23 -8.06 7.36 13.01
CA GLU A 23 -9.13 6.44 13.40
C GLU A 23 -9.32 5.32 12.37
N ALA A 24 -9.26 5.66 11.08
CA ALA A 24 -9.29 4.68 10.00
C ALA A 24 -8.12 3.70 10.10
N MET A 25 -6.89 4.19 10.29
CA MET A 25 -5.69 3.35 10.46
C MET A 25 -5.82 2.40 11.65
N LEU A 26 -6.34 2.88 12.79
CA LEU A 26 -6.59 2.04 13.97
C LEU A 26 -7.64 0.97 13.69
N ALA A 27 -8.76 1.35 13.06
CA ALA A 27 -9.82 0.41 12.69
C ALA A 27 -9.32 -0.69 11.73
N TYR A 28 -8.51 -0.33 10.73
CA TYR A 28 -7.85 -1.32 9.86
C TYR A 28 -6.85 -2.20 10.60
N SER A 29 -6.13 -1.67 11.59
CA SER A 29 -5.18 -2.46 12.37
C SER A 29 -5.91 -3.48 13.24
N MET A 30 -7.01 -3.07 13.90
CA MET A 30 -7.88 -3.99 14.64
C MET A 30 -8.46 -5.10 13.75
N LEU A 31 -8.80 -4.78 12.49
CA LEU A 31 -9.23 -5.77 11.51
C LEU A 31 -8.13 -6.78 11.17
N ILE A 32 -6.91 -6.31 10.97
CA ILE A 32 -5.76 -7.16 10.62
C ILE A 32 -5.38 -8.08 11.78
N ASP A 33 -5.46 -7.57 13.02
CA ASP A 33 -5.10 -8.31 14.23
C ASP A 33 -6.22 -9.25 14.71
N SER A 34 -7.46 -9.01 14.28
CA SER A 34 -8.61 -9.85 14.65
C SER A 34 -8.56 -11.22 13.95
N PRO A 35 -8.83 -12.33 14.68
CA PRO A 35 -8.94 -13.66 14.07
C PRO A 35 -10.05 -13.73 13.01
N ASP A 36 -11.10 -12.93 13.17
CA ASP A 36 -12.20 -12.85 12.21
C ASP A 36 -11.74 -12.20 10.89
N GLY A 37 -10.84 -11.22 10.98
CA GLY A 37 -10.27 -10.54 9.81
C GLY A 37 -9.37 -11.46 8.98
N GLN A 38 -8.65 -12.37 9.64
CA GLN A 38 -7.86 -13.39 8.96
C GLN A 38 -8.71 -14.43 8.21
N GLN A 39 -9.88 -14.75 8.73
CA GLN A 39 -10.78 -15.76 8.16
C GLN A 39 -11.70 -15.20 7.05
N SER A 40 -12.08 -13.91 7.13
CA SER A 40 -13.17 -13.34 6.32
C SER A 40 -12.74 -12.76 4.96
N GLY A 41 -11.47 -12.89 4.57
CA GLY A 41 -11.00 -12.50 3.22
C GLY A 41 -10.88 -11.00 2.94
N PHE A 42 -11.16 -10.15 3.94
CA PHE A 42 -11.03 -8.68 3.88
C PHE A 42 -9.61 -8.16 4.10
N LEU A 43 -8.66 -9.02 4.51
CA LEU A 43 -7.24 -8.66 4.72
C LEU A 43 -6.64 -7.78 3.62
N PRO A 44 -6.79 -8.10 2.31
CA PRO A 44 -6.20 -7.29 1.26
C PRO A 44 -6.81 -5.88 1.18
N ASP A 45 -8.12 -5.77 1.43
CA ASP A 45 -8.83 -4.49 1.43
C ASP A 45 -8.46 -3.66 2.67
N ALA A 46 -8.29 -4.31 3.84
CA ALA A 46 -7.83 -3.66 5.05
C ALA A 46 -6.39 -3.13 4.94
N TYR A 47 -5.45 -3.92 4.40
CA TYR A 47 -4.09 -3.45 4.12
C TYR A 47 -4.08 -2.31 3.09
N ALA A 48 -4.93 -2.38 2.06
CA ALA A 48 -5.04 -1.31 1.07
C ALA A 48 -5.54 0.00 1.70
N GLY A 49 -6.59 -0.07 2.52
CA GLY A 49 -7.13 1.09 3.24
C GLY A 49 -6.14 1.66 4.26
N ARG A 50 -5.43 0.79 5.00
CA ARG A 50 -4.39 1.23 5.94
C ARG A 50 -3.21 1.90 5.24
N SER A 51 -2.75 1.34 4.11
CA SER A 51 -1.72 1.95 3.27
C SER A 51 -2.10 3.36 2.85
N GLU A 52 -3.34 3.57 2.44
CA GLU A 52 -3.83 4.89 2.03
C GLU A 52 -3.85 5.88 3.21
N CYS A 53 -4.31 5.46 4.38
CA CYS A 53 -4.23 6.26 5.61
C CYS A 53 -2.79 6.64 5.96
N LEU A 54 -1.89 5.65 5.96
CA LEU A 54 -0.47 5.83 6.28
C LEU A 54 0.22 6.79 5.29
N ARG A 55 -0.16 6.76 4.01
CA ARG A 55 0.34 7.71 3.01
C ARG A 55 -0.09 9.15 3.34
N GLN A 56 -1.33 9.35 3.78
CA GLN A 56 -1.84 10.66 4.18
C GLN A 56 -1.22 11.15 5.50
N LEU A 57 -0.80 10.23 6.37
CA LEU A 57 -0.06 10.51 7.61
C LEU A 57 1.46 10.62 7.42
N GLU A 58 1.94 10.63 6.17
CA GLU A 58 3.37 10.67 5.81
C GLU A 58 4.22 9.50 6.36
N GLN A 59 3.56 8.43 6.82
CA GLN A 59 4.20 7.19 7.26
C GLN A 59 4.49 6.26 6.08
N LEU A 60 5.27 6.77 5.13
CA LEU A 60 5.50 6.18 3.81
C LEU A 60 6.18 4.81 3.87
N TYR A 61 7.00 4.55 4.90
CA TYR A 61 7.61 3.24 5.12
C TYR A 61 6.55 2.15 5.31
N HIS A 62 5.69 2.34 6.31
CA HIS A 62 4.62 1.39 6.65
C HIS A 62 3.58 1.29 5.53
N SER A 63 3.28 2.40 4.85
CA SER A 63 2.41 2.40 3.68
C SER A 63 2.95 1.47 2.58
N LEU A 64 4.26 1.51 2.29
CA LEU A 64 4.83 0.60 1.30
C LEU A 64 4.77 -0.86 1.76
N GLU A 65 5.01 -1.14 3.04
CA GLU A 65 4.91 -2.51 3.58
C GLU A 65 3.50 -3.08 3.41
N ASP A 66 2.49 -2.28 3.70
CA ASP A 66 1.10 -2.66 3.49
C ASP A 66 0.78 -2.87 2.00
N ALA A 67 1.25 -1.98 1.12
CA ALA A 67 1.07 -2.13 -0.32
C ALA A 67 1.76 -3.39 -0.87
N ASP A 68 2.96 -3.72 -0.40
CA ASP A 68 3.66 -4.96 -0.71
C ASP A 68 2.84 -6.18 -0.25
N ARG A 69 2.26 -6.14 0.96
CA ARG A 69 1.38 -7.20 1.48
C ARG A 69 0.14 -7.39 0.59
N VAL A 70 -0.48 -6.31 0.12
CA VAL A 70 -1.61 -6.39 -0.82
C VAL A 70 -1.19 -7.08 -2.12
N CYS A 71 -0.01 -6.75 -2.65
CA CYS A 71 0.52 -7.38 -3.87
C CYS A 71 0.79 -8.88 -3.66
N LEU A 72 1.21 -9.30 -2.47
CA LEU A 72 1.39 -10.72 -2.13
C LEU A 72 0.06 -11.46 -1.98
N LEU A 73 -0.94 -10.84 -1.33
CA LEU A 73 -2.24 -11.45 -1.08
C LEU A 73 -3.13 -11.51 -2.34
N ARG A 74 -3.11 -10.46 -3.16
CA ARG A 74 -3.84 -10.40 -4.44
C ARG A 74 -2.93 -9.87 -5.55
N PRO A 75 -2.05 -10.71 -6.13
CA PRO A 75 -1.10 -10.27 -7.17
C PRO A 75 -1.75 -9.71 -8.43
N ARG A 76 -2.97 -10.17 -8.75
CA ARG A 76 -3.76 -9.73 -9.91
C ARG A 76 -4.55 -8.45 -9.66
N TRP A 77 -4.56 -7.92 -8.43
CA TRP A 77 -5.34 -6.73 -8.10
C TRP A 77 -4.56 -5.45 -8.44
N PRO A 78 -5.01 -4.64 -9.42
CA PRO A 78 -4.24 -3.47 -9.85
C PRO A 78 -4.06 -2.43 -8.75
N ARG A 79 -4.99 -2.34 -7.79
CA ARG A 79 -4.95 -1.37 -6.69
C ARG A 79 -3.71 -1.55 -5.81
N GLY A 80 -3.27 -2.79 -5.56
CA GLY A 80 -2.06 -3.05 -4.76
C GLY A 80 -0.82 -2.45 -5.40
N HIS A 81 -0.63 -2.67 -6.70
CA HIS A 81 0.50 -2.10 -7.45
C HIS A 81 0.42 -0.57 -7.56
N ALA A 82 -0.79 -0.02 -7.70
CA ALA A 82 -1.01 1.43 -7.70
C ALA A 82 -0.61 2.08 -6.36
N LEU A 83 -1.09 1.54 -5.23
CA LEU A 83 -0.75 2.00 -3.88
C LEU A 83 0.76 1.96 -3.63
N ARG A 84 1.40 0.88 -4.08
CA ARG A 84 2.86 0.73 -4.00
C ARG A 84 3.58 1.82 -4.78
N GLY A 85 3.12 2.11 -5.99
CA GLY A 85 3.65 3.19 -6.83
C GLY A 85 3.48 4.56 -6.19
N GLU A 86 2.31 4.85 -5.62
CA GLU A 86 2.03 6.10 -4.90
C GLU A 86 2.92 6.28 -3.67
N ALA A 87 3.09 5.24 -2.85
CA ALA A 87 3.95 5.26 -1.67
C ALA A 87 5.41 5.52 -2.06
N LEU A 88 5.90 4.88 -3.13
CA LEU A 88 7.24 5.13 -3.66
C LEU A 88 7.39 6.55 -4.19
N LEU A 89 6.41 7.06 -4.94
CA LEU A 89 6.42 8.41 -5.49
C LEU A 89 6.46 9.47 -4.38
N ALA A 90 5.63 9.30 -3.35
CA ALA A 90 5.66 10.14 -2.16
C ALA A 90 7.01 10.04 -1.41
N GLY A 91 7.61 8.84 -1.40
CA GLY A 91 8.90 8.57 -0.76
C GLY A 91 10.12 9.14 -1.49
N VAL A 92 9.99 9.60 -2.75
CA VAL A 92 11.10 10.20 -3.52
C VAL A 92 11.68 11.43 -2.83
N SER A 93 10.87 12.13 -2.04
CA SER A 93 11.29 13.28 -1.23
C SER A 93 12.10 12.89 0.02
N GLN A 94 12.10 11.61 0.41
CA GLN A 94 12.80 11.10 1.59
C GLN A 94 13.97 10.18 1.21
N PRO A 95 15.22 10.70 1.11
CA PRO A 95 16.37 9.92 0.63
C PRO A 95 16.74 8.74 1.52
N ARG A 96 16.47 8.80 2.83
CA ARG A 96 16.69 7.66 3.75
C ARG A 96 15.74 6.51 3.48
N LEU A 97 14.48 6.83 3.20
CA LEU A 97 13.44 5.86 2.89
C LEU A 97 13.74 5.16 1.55
N TRP A 98 14.18 5.93 0.57
CA TRP A 98 14.66 5.42 -0.72
C TRP A 98 15.78 4.38 -0.56
N GLN A 99 16.75 4.61 0.34
CA GLN A 99 17.85 3.66 0.57
C GLN A 99 17.36 2.33 1.15
N LEU A 100 16.35 2.36 2.02
CA LEU A 100 15.70 1.15 2.55
C LEU A 100 14.93 0.41 1.44
N PHE A 101 14.20 1.14 0.60
CA PHE A 101 13.44 0.57 -0.52
C PHE A 101 14.34 -0.03 -1.60
N ALA A 102 15.46 0.61 -1.93
CA ALA A 102 16.41 0.12 -2.94
C ALA A 102 17.02 -1.24 -2.58
N LYS A 103 17.06 -1.60 -1.28
CA LYS A 103 17.57 -2.88 -0.80
C LYS A 103 16.52 -4.00 -0.75
N ARG A 104 15.22 -3.68 -0.86
CA ARG A 104 14.15 -4.69 -0.84
C ARG A 104 14.01 -5.32 -2.23
N PRO A 105 14.16 -6.65 -2.37
CA PRO A 105 13.91 -7.32 -3.63
C PRO A 105 12.43 -7.17 -3.99
N VAL A 106 12.16 -6.55 -5.14
CA VAL A 106 10.79 -6.42 -5.62
C VAL A 106 10.34 -7.77 -6.17
N SER A 107 9.49 -8.48 -5.43
CA SER A 107 8.83 -9.70 -5.89
C SER A 107 7.63 -9.36 -6.76
N ILE A 108 7.86 -8.92 -7.99
CA ILE A 108 6.80 -8.87 -9.00
C ILE A 108 6.72 -10.25 -9.65
N PRO A 109 5.64 -11.04 -9.47
CA PRO A 109 5.41 -12.18 -10.34
C PRO A 109 5.17 -11.64 -11.76
N ALA A 110 6.03 -12.04 -12.69
CA ALA A 110 6.16 -11.50 -14.05
C ALA A 110 4.95 -11.77 -14.98
N THR A 111 3.76 -12.07 -14.48
CA THR A 111 2.67 -12.70 -15.26
C THR A 111 1.43 -11.84 -15.49
N SER A 112 1.46 -10.52 -15.26
CA SER A 112 0.39 -9.63 -15.77
C SER A 112 0.92 -8.35 -16.40
N CYS A 113 1.89 -8.51 -17.31
CA CYS A 113 2.19 -7.50 -18.31
C CYS A 113 1.07 -7.50 -19.36
N CYS A 114 0.05 -6.66 -19.20
CA CYS A 114 -0.71 -6.17 -20.36
C CYS A 114 -1.26 -4.76 -20.11
N SER A 115 -0.85 -3.88 -21.03
CA SER A 115 -1.56 -2.69 -21.53
C SER A 115 -1.59 -1.35 -20.78
N ILE A 116 -0.74 -1.05 -19.79
CA ILE A 116 -0.40 0.37 -19.49
C ILE A 116 1.10 0.50 -19.26
N GLY A 117 1.79 1.03 -20.27
CA GLY A 117 3.25 1.17 -20.30
C GLY A 117 3.79 2.18 -19.29
N ARG A 118 4.64 1.68 -18.37
CA ARG A 118 5.99 2.21 -18.02
C ARG A 118 6.54 1.54 -16.75
N VAL A 119 6.91 0.27 -16.82
CA VAL A 119 7.65 -0.41 -15.72
C VAL A 119 9.15 -0.61 -16.06
N VAL A 120 9.60 -0.13 -17.22
CA VAL A 120 11.03 -0.16 -17.63
C VAL A 120 11.82 1.05 -17.11
N GLN A 121 11.17 2.02 -16.46
CA GLN A 121 11.86 3.23 -16.00
C GLN A 121 12.60 3.07 -14.66
N TRP A 122 12.27 2.11 -13.77
CA TRP A 122 12.87 2.12 -12.42
C TRP A 122 14.37 1.85 -12.40
N LYS A 123 14.86 0.83 -13.13
CA LYS A 123 16.32 0.57 -13.22
C LYS A 123 17.06 1.73 -13.88
N ARG A 124 16.46 2.36 -14.90
CA ARG A 124 17.04 3.54 -15.59
C ARG A 124 16.98 4.83 -14.75
N PHE A 125 15.96 4.99 -13.91
CA PHE A 125 15.78 6.14 -13.02
C PHE A 125 16.70 6.05 -11.80
N ALA A 126 16.88 4.84 -11.25
CA ALA A 126 17.86 4.57 -10.19
C ALA A 126 19.31 4.81 -10.67
N ALA A 127 19.65 4.38 -11.89
CA ALA A 127 20.97 4.60 -12.47
C ALA A 127 21.30 6.09 -12.73
N LYS A 128 20.29 6.93 -13.01
CA LYS A 128 20.51 8.37 -13.27
C LYS A 128 20.77 9.21 -12.03
N ARG A 129 20.43 8.76 -10.81
CA ARG A 129 20.67 9.51 -9.56
C ARG A 129 21.96 9.12 -8.83
N GLN A 130 22.65 8.07 -9.29
CA GLN A 130 23.89 7.57 -8.69
C GLN A 130 25.16 8.15 -9.32
N GLN A 131 25.05 9.12 -10.23
CA GLN A 131 26.22 9.87 -10.68
C GLN A 131 26.46 11.04 -9.73
N PRO A 132 27.54 11.04 -8.92
CA PRO A 132 27.98 12.26 -8.28
C PRO A 132 28.34 13.26 -9.38
N ALA A 133 27.87 14.51 -9.25
CA ALA A 133 28.39 15.60 -10.06
C ALA A 133 29.89 15.70 -9.78
N GLY A 134 30.70 15.38 -10.78
CA GLY A 134 32.13 15.65 -10.80
C GLY A 134 32.39 17.11 -11.18
#